data_AF-J3L248-F1
#
_entry.id   AF-J3L248-F1
#
_cell.length_a   1.000
_cell.length_b   1.000
_cell.length_c   1.000
_cell.angle_alpha   90.00
_cell.angle_beta   90.00
_cell.angle_gamma   90.00
#
_symmetry.space_group_name_H-M   'P 1'
#
loop_
_entity.id
_entity.type
_entity.pdbx_description
1 polymer ?
#
loop_
_entity_poly.entity_id
_entity_poly.type
_entity_poly.pdbx_seq_one_letter_code
_entity_poly.pdbx_strand_id
1 'polypeptide(L)'
;MVLPTILPKIAAHWLFTFYRAARKLRGHAFQYCRSSAAAKPPPSVSQAAASKCAVIVPDAADKAVVFGFDGVLMRPDTLFPYFMLVACEGGSLLRGLLLLCAFPLVWALGERSDAGIRVMALLTFFGLRPRDMDLVARAVLPKFYMEGLNAQVYSRLWLPARKKVVVTSAPRVMVEWFLKEYMAADVVGGGELQVVRVGRGCYFTGLLCGTGGSAPGLKDEALTEAFGTDNAMADVAVAGSSSQLDHHCFSYCKEVYVVNRDSSHSKNARLPRDRYPKPLIFHDGRLAFLPTPSAGLAFFLFLPLGVTLSVIRISIGIVVPYKISFSAGALFGVRFRTSGLRAPEPGVKRRGVLYVCTHRTLVDPIMLTAALQKPVPAVTYSL
;
A
#
# COMPACT_ATOMS: atom_id res chain seq x y z
N MET A 1 0.22 -37.28 15.19
CA MET A 1 1.03 -36.04 15.20
C MET A 1 1.78 -35.86 13.86
N VAL A 2 1.08 -35.75 12.72
CA VAL A 2 1.73 -35.76 11.38
C VAL A 2 1.48 -34.46 10.58
N LEU A 3 0.59 -33.57 11.05
CA LEU A 3 0.26 -32.34 10.33
C LEU A 3 1.37 -31.25 10.27
N PRO A 4 2.20 -31.00 11.31
CA PRO A 4 3.10 -29.85 11.30
C PRO A 4 4.33 -30.03 10.38
N THR A 5 4.62 -31.24 9.93
CA THR A 5 5.74 -31.56 9.01
C THR A 5 5.32 -31.65 7.54
N ILE A 6 4.03 -31.81 7.27
CA ILE A 6 3.50 -31.94 5.91
C ILE A 6 3.20 -30.56 5.30
N LEU A 7 2.66 -29.63 6.07
CA LEU A 7 2.30 -28.28 5.59
C LEU A 7 3.47 -27.50 4.96
N PRO A 8 4.68 -27.42 5.58
CA PRO A 8 5.81 -26.73 4.96
C PRO A 8 6.36 -27.47 3.73
N LYS A 9 6.26 -28.80 3.68
CA LYS A 9 6.67 -29.60 2.51
C LYS A 9 5.71 -29.41 1.34
N ILE A 10 4.41 -29.33 1.61
CA ILE A 10 3.40 -28.98 0.60
C ILE A 10 3.65 -27.54 0.13
N ALA A 11 3.80 -26.57 1.03
CA ALA A 11 4.07 -25.18 0.63
C ALA A 11 5.34 -25.05 -0.22
N ALA A 12 6.44 -25.75 0.13
CA ALA A 12 7.67 -25.78 -0.65
C ALA A 12 7.48 -26.48 -2.01
N HIS A 13 6.71 -27.56 -2.06
CA HIS A 13 6.41 -28.28 -3.31
C HIS A 13 5.53 -27.46 -4.25
N TRP A 14 4.54 -26.73 -3.72
CA TRP A 14 3.71 -25.79 -4.46
C TRP A 14 4.55 -24.60 -4.95
N LEU A 15 5.41 -24.01 -4.11
CA LEU A 15 6.36 -22.98 -4.55
C LEU A 15 7.28 -23.46 -5.68
N PHE A 16 7.79 -24.69 -5.60
CA PHE A 16 8.69 -25.25 -6.61
C PHE A 16 7.96 -25.57 -7.92
N THR A 17 6.75 -26.14 -7.86
CA THR A 17 5.93 -26.42 -9.05
C THR A 17 5.46 -25.13 -9.72
N PHE A 18 5.04 -24.12 -8.95
CA PHE A 18 4.70 -22.79 -9.48
C PHE A 18 5.91 -22.07 -10.07
N TYR A 19 7.08 -22.15 -9.42
CA TYR A 19 8.32 -21.60 -9.98
C TYR A 19 8.71 -22.27 -11.30
N ARG A 20 8.57 -23.60 -11.39
CA ARG A 20 8.88 -24.37 -12.62
C ARG A 20 7.88 -24.09 -13.74
N ALA A 21 6.60 -23.93 -13.39
CA ALA A 21 5.55 -23.52 -14.33
C ALA A 21 5.77 -22.07 -14.82
N ALA A 22 6.08 -21.13 -13.93
CA ALA A 22 6.42 -19.75 -14.28
C ALA A 22 7.67 -19.67 -15.17
N ARG A 23 8.69 -20.51 -14.92
CA ARG A 23 9.89 -20.60 -15.78
C ARG A 23 9.57 -21.12 -17.19
N LYS A 24 8.65 -22.09 -17.32
CA LYS A 24 8.18 -22.58 -18.62
C LYS A 24 7.33 -21.53 -19.34
N LEU A 25 6.41 -20.84 -18.65
CA LEU A 25 5.63 -19.74 -19.22
C LEU A 25 6.52 -18.57 -19.67
N ARG A 26 7.58 -18.25 -18.94
CA ARG A 26 8.58 -17.24 -19.35
C ARG A 26 9.23 -17.58 -20.69
N GLY A 27 9.48 -18.87 -20.97
CA GLY A 27 9.99 -19.32 -22.27
C GLY A 27 9.01 -19.06 -23.41
N HIS A 28 7.72 -19.33 -23.19
CA HIS A 28 6.67 -19.12 -24.19
C HIS A 28 6.28 -17.65 -24.37
N ALA A 29 6.26 -16.85 -23.30
CA ALA A 29 6.02 -15.41 -23.35
C ALA A 29 7.13 -14.66 -24.11
N PHE A 30 8.39 -15.10 -23.94
CA PHE A 30 9.52 -14.55 -24.71
C PHE A 30 9.40 -14.85 -26.21
N GLN A 31 8.82 -16.00 -26.55
CA GLN A 31 8.57 -16.42 -27.93
C GLN A 31 7.43 -15.60 -28.57
N TYR A 32 6.40 -15.25 -27.81
CA TYR A 32 5.28 -14.41 -28.25
C TYR A 32 5.69 -12.93 -28.44
N CYS A 33 6.50 -12.38 -27.53
CA CYS A 33 7.05 -11.01 -27.66
C CYS A 33 8.00 -10.87 -28.85
N ARG A 34 8.75 -11.92 -29.21
CA ARG A 34 9.66 -11.90 -30.37
C ARG A 34 8.88 -11.88 -31.70
N SER A 35 7.72 -12.52 -31.75
CA SER A 35 6.83 -12.49 -32.93
C SER A 35 6.14 -11.13 -33.12
N SER A 36 5.81 -10.43 -32.02
CA SER A 36 5.21 -9.09 -32.09
C SER A 36 6.22 -7.98 -32.44
N ALA A 37 7.52 -8.22 -32.26
CA ALA A 37 8.59 -7.27 -32.62
C ALA A 37 9.02 -7.33 -34.09
N ALA A 38 8.38 -8.18 -34.92
CA ALA A 38 8.64 -8.30 -36.35
C ALA A 38 7.82 -7.31 -37.22
N ALA A 39 7.02 -6.44 -36.60
CA ALA A 39 6.33 -5.35 -37.31
C ALA A 39 7.27 -4.13 -37.46
N LYS A 40 7.40 -3.64 -38.70
CA LYS A 40 8.28 -2.53 -39.10
C LYS A 40 8.15 -1.29 -38.19
N PRO A 41 9.26 -0.58 -37.87
CA PRO A 41 9.20 0.64 -37.07
C PRO A 41 8.58 1.82 -37.88
N PRO A 42 7.77 2.69 -37.24
CA PRO A 42 7.34 3.97 -37.82
C PRO A 42 8.50 5.00 -37.81
N PRO A 43 8.41 6.08 -38.61
CA PRO A 43 9.53 6.99 -38.85
C PRO A 43 9.91 7.79 -37.60
N SER A 44 11.22 8.02 -37.47
CA SER A 44 11.93 8.69 -36.38
C SER A 44 11.54 10.16 -36.22
N VAL A 45 11.02 10.52 -35.04
CA VAL A 45 11.08 11.90 -34.53
C VAL A 45 12.43 12.07 -33.83
N SER A 46 13.14 13.10 -34.23
CA SER A 46 14.49 13.49 -33.80
C SER A 46 14.62 13.56 -32.28
N GLN A 47 15.42 12.64 -31.72
CA GLN A 47 15.92 12.69 -30.35
C GLN A 47 16.87 13.88 -30.22
N ALA A 48 16.43 14.94 -29.54
CA ALA A 48 17.33 15.99 -29.07
C ALA A 48 18.18 15.42 -27.92
N ALA A 49 19.48 15.68 -28.01
CA ALA A 49 20.55 15.07 -27.24
C ALA A 49 20.32 15.05 -25.72
N ALA A 50 20.33 13.84 -25.15
CA ALA A 50 20.62 13.61 -23.74
C ALA A 50 22.05 14.12 -23.45
N SER A 51 22.16 15.32 -22.90
CA SER A 51 23.44 15.89 -22.50
C SER A 51 23.46 16.20 -21.00
N LYS A 52 24.36 15.46 -20.33
CA LYS A 52 25.02 15.70 -19.03
C LYS A 52 24.20 15.49 -17.74
N CYS A 53 24.58 14.40 -17.07
CA CYS A 53 24.42 14.15 -15.64
C CYS A 53 24.94 15.32 -14.81
N ALA A 54 24.02 16.09 -14.25
CA ALA A 54 24.10 16.71 -12.94
C ALA A 54 22.66 16.75 -12.41
N VAL A 55 22.45 16.47 -11.12
CA VAL A 55 21.14 16.57 -10.45
C VAL A 55 20.76 18.05 -10.39
N ILE A 56 20.32 18.60 -11.52
CA ILE A 56 19.66 19.90 -11.60
C ILE A 56 18.18 19.58 -11.47
N VAL A 57 17.69 19.53 -10.23
CA VAL A 57 16.25 19.55 -9.98
C VAL A 57 15.80 20.95 -10.41
N PRO A 58 14.91 21.09 -11.40
CA PRO A 58 14.49 22.39 -11.85
C PRO A 58 13.82 23.16 -10.72
N ASP A 59 13.92 24.48 -10.77
CA ASP A 59 13.03 25.33 -10.00
C ASP A 59 11.60 25.10 -10.53
N ALA A 60 10.82 24.34 -9.76
CA ALA A 60 9.43 24.00 -10.07
C ALA A 60 8.45 25.10 -9.57
N ALA A 61 8.97 26.24 -9.09
CA ALA A 61 8.17 27.39 -8.71
C ALA A 61 7.28 27.84 -9.87
N ASP A 62 6.00 28.04 -9.58
CA ASP A 62 4.96 28.58 -10.47
C ASP A 62 4.62 27.78 -11.74
N LYS A 63 5.19 26.59 -11.92
CA LYS A 63 4.95 25.71 -13.09
C LYS A 63 3.82 24.70 -12.87
N ALA A 64 3.23 24.23 -13.98
CA ALA A 64 2.35 23.07 -13.97
C ALA A 64 3.18 21.78 -14.17
N VAL A 65 3.14 20.90 -13.17
CA VAL A 65 3.99 19.70 -13.13
C VAL A 65 3.15 18.44 -13.13
N VAL A 66 3.49 17.52 -14.02
CA VAL A 66 2.89 16.18 -14.11
C VAL A 66 3.82 15.19 -13.40
N PHE A 67 3.28 14.47 -12.42
CA PHE A 67 4.01 13.48 -11.65
C PHE A 67 3.49 12.07 -11.89
N GLY A 68 4.39 11.12 -12.14
CA GLY A 68 4.09 9.71 -11.91
C GLY A 68 3.86 9.46 -10.42
N PHE A 69 2.79 8.75 -10.05
CA PHE A 69 2.60 8.36 -8.65
C PHE A 69 3.61 7.28 -8.25
N ASP A 70 3.68 6.23 -9.06
CA ASP A 70 4.46 5.02 -8.78
C ASP A 70 5.92 5.18 -9.22
N GLY A 71 6.87 4.98 -8.31
CA GLY A 71 8.30 5.04 -8.62
C GLY A 71 8.91 6.45 -8.71
N VAL A 72 8.08 7.51 -8.67
CA VAL A 72 8.52 8.92 -8.64
C VAL A 72 8.17 9.56 -7.31
N LEU A 73 6.87 9.77 -7.05
CA LEU A 73 6.40 10.34 -5.79
C LEU A 73 6.58 9.32 -4.65
N MET A 74 6.28 8.06 -4.95
CA MET A 74 6.52 6.94 -4.06
C MET A 74 7.84 6.23 -4.34
N ARG A 75 8.57 5.92 -3.26
CA ARG A 75 9.80 5.11 -3.33
C ARG A 75 9.54 3.64 -3.65
N PRO A 76 8.55 2.96 -3.03
CA PRO A 76 8.27 1.57 -3.38
C PRO A 76 7.87 1.46 -4.84
N ASP A 77 8.58 0.60 -5.56
CA ASP A 77 8.39 0.39 -6.99
C ASP A 77 7.36 -0.72 -7.27
N THR A 78 6.86 -1.35 -6.21
CA THR A 78 5.96 -2.50 -6.24
C THR A 78 4.55 -2.07 -5.86
N LEU A 79 3.59 -2.46 -6.69
CA LEU A 79 2.17 -2.16 -6.47
C LEU A 79 1.49 -3.24 -5.63
N PHE A 80 1.99 -4.47 -5.72
CA PHE A 80 1.39 -5.64 -5.08
C PHE A 80 1.07 -5.45 -3.59
N PRO A 81 1.96 -4.86 -2.75
CA PRO A 81 1.67 -4.70 -1.32
C PRO A 81 0.45 -3.81 -1.04
N TYR A 82 0.17 -2.83 -1.91
CA TYR A 82 -0.99 -1.94 -1.78
C TYR A 82 -2.28 -2.65 -2.19
N PHE A 83 -2.25 -3.45 -3.26
CA PHE A 83 -3.38 -4.32 -3.62
C PHE A 83 -3.68 -5.34 -2.52
N MET A 84 -2.65 -5.98 -1.97
CA MET A 84 -2.78 -6.92 -0.86
C MET A 84 -3.36 -6.28 0.39
N LEU A 85 -2.93 -5.07 0.71
CA LEU A 85 -3.47 -4.29 1.83
C LEU A 85 -4.98 -4.02 1.64
N VAL A 86 -5.39 -3.55 0.46
CA VAL A 86 -6.80 -3.31 0.13
C VAL A 86 -7.62 -4.60 0.19
N ALA A 87 -7.07 -5.71 -0.32
CA ALA A 87 -7.74 -7.01 -0.32
C ALA A 87 -8.04 -7.51 1.11
N CYS A 88 -7.11 -7.32 2.05
CA CYS A 88 -7.25 -7.75 3.45
C CYS A 88 -8.14 -6.81 4.30
N GLU A 89 -8.00 -5.50 4.11
CA GLU A 89 -8.67 -4.49 4.93
C GLU A 89 -10.09 -4.21 4.47
N GLY A 90 -10.27 -3.94 3.18
CA GLY A 90 -11.58 -3.62 2.60
C GLY A 90 -12.37 -4.88 2.28
N GLY A 91 -11.68 -5.98 2.01
CA GLY A 91 -12.28 -7.27 1.76
C GLY A 91 -12.16 -8.22 2.95
N SER A 92 -11.55 -9.36 2.67
CA SER A 92 -11.39 -10.46 3.60
C SER A 92 -9.98 -11.04 3.52
N LEU A 93 -9.55 -11.71 4.59
CA LEU A 93 -8.26 -12.42 4.59
C LEU A 93 -8.21 -13.50 3.50
N LEU A 94 -9.36 -14.11 3.13
CA LEU A 94 -9.44 -15.07 2.02
C LEU A 94 -9.12 -14.40 0.68
N ARG A 95 -9.61 -13.17 0.45
CA ARG A 95 -9.28 -12.41 -0.76
C ARG A 95 -7.79 -12.09 -0.83
N GLY A 96 -7.21 -11.65 0.29
CA GLY A 96 -5.75 -11.47 0.40
C GLY A 96 -4.98 -12.75 0.09
N LEU A 97 -5.43 -13.89 0.60
CA LEU A 97 -4.82 -15.19 0.33
C LEU A 97 -4.91 -15.57 -1.16
N LEU A 98 -6.05 -15.35 -1.81
CA LEU A 98 -6.23 -15.60 -3.25
C LEU A 98 -5.27 -14.74 -4.09
N LEU A 99 -5.15 -13.45 -3.77
CA LEU A 99 -4.19 -12.57 -4.42
C LEU A 99 -2.74 -13.03 -4.20
N LEU A 100 -2.42 -13.53 -2.99
CA LEU A 100 -1.08 -14.04 -2.67
C LEU A 100 -0.76 -15.30 -3.49
N CYS A 101 -1.72 -16.22 -3.61
CA CYS A 101 -1.58 -17.40 -4.45
C CYS A 101 -1.40 -17.04 -5.93
N ALA A 102 -1.98 -15.92 -6.38
CA ALA A 102 -1.81 -15.40 -7.74
C ALA A 102 -0.50 -14.61 -7.94
N PHE A 103 0.28 -14.34 -6.89
CA PHE A 103 1.52 -13.56 -7.00
C PHE A 103 2.53 -14.12 -8.03
N PRO A 104 2.76 -15.45 -8.16
CA PRO A 104 3.66 -15.98 -9.19
C PRO A 104 3.20 -15.65 -10.62
N LEU A 105 1.88 -15.59 -10.83
CA LEU A 105 1.29 -15.19 -12.12
C LEU A 105 1.49 -13.70 -12.37
N VAL A 106 1.23 -12.86 -11.36
CA VAL A 106 1.48 -11.41 -11.44
C VAL A 106 2.96 -11.11 -11.69
N TRP A 107 3.86 -11.84 -11.04
CA TRP A 107 5.30 -11.73 -11.24
C TRP A 107 5.70 -12.14 -12.66
N ALA A 108 5.11 -13.20 -13.21
CA ALA A 108 5.38 -13.66 -14.58
C ALA A 108 4.85 -12.67 -15.64
N LEU A 109 3.69 -12.05 -15.41
CA LEU A 109 3.11 -11.00 -16.26
C LEU A 109 3.84 -9.65 -16.11
N GLY A 110 4.54 -9.45 -14.99
CA GLY A 110 5.11 -8.18 -14.56
C GLY A 110 4.12 -7.36 -13.74
N GLU A 111 4.53 -6.91 -12.55
CA GLU A 111 3.66 -6.16 -11.62
C GLU A 111 3.13 -4.83 -12.19
N ARG A 112 3.84 -4.27 -13.18
CA ARG A 112 3.50 -2.99 -13.84
C ARG A 112 2.94 -3.14 -15.24
N SER A 113 2.88 -4.36 -15.76
CA SER A 113 2.22 -4.55 -17.05
C SER A 113 0.72 -4.33 -16.87
N ASP A 114 0.07 -3.86 -17.93
CA ASP A 114 -1.37 -3.67 -17.93
C ASP A 114 -2.10 -4.98 -17.55
N ALA A 115 -1.61 -6.12 -18.03
CA ALA A 115 -2.12 -7.43 -17.66
C ALA A 115 -1.94 -7.76 -16.16
N GLY A 116 -0.76 -7.48 -15.59
CA GLY A 116 -0.49 -7.71 -14.17
C GLY A 116 -1.38 -6.85 -13.26
N ILE A 117 -1.53 -5.57 -13.60
CA ILE A 117 -2.41 -4.64 -12.88
C ILE A 117 -3.86 -5.08 -12.95
N ARG A 118 -4.33 -5.56 -14.12
CA ARG A 118 -5.69 -6.11 -14.27
C ARG A 118 -5.93 -7.35 -13.44
N VAL A 119 -4.98 -8.29 -13.39
CA VAL A 119 -5.11 -9.49 -12.55
C VAL A 119 -5.17 -9.11 -11.07
N MET A 120 -4.30 -8.19 -10.63
CA MET A 120 -4.33 -7.69 -9.25
C MET A 120 -5.62 -6.96 -8.94
N ALA A 121 -6.09 -6.09 -9.85
CA ALA A 121 -7.34 -5.35 -9.71
C ALA A 121 -8.54 -6.29 -9.63
N LEU A 122 -8.61 -7.29 -10.51
CA LEU A 122 -9.67 -8.28 -10.52
C LEU A 122 -9.76 -8.99 -9.17
N LEU A 123 -8.66 -9.57 -8.70
CA LEU A 123 -8.64 -10.32 -7.45
C LEU A 123 -8.90 -9.45 -6.21
N THR A 124 -8.46 -8.20 -6.22
CA THR A 124 -8.59 -7.27 -5.08
C THR A 124 -9.99 -6.66 -4.98
N PHE A 125 -10.60 -6.33 -6.12
CA PHE A 125 -11.83 -5.55 -6.17
C PHE A 125 -13.07 -6.40 -6.49
N PHE A 126 -12.93 -7.63 -6.99
CA PHE A 126 -14.09 -8.46 -7.30
C PHE A 126 -14.99 -8.65 -6.07
N GLY A 127 -16.23 -8.16 -6.18
CA GLY A 127 -17.23 -8.20 -5.13
C GLY A 127 -16.95 -7.26 -3.94
N LEU A 128 -16.00 -6.34 -4.04
CA LEU A 128 -15.75 -5.31 -3.02
C LEU A 128 -16.81 -4.21 -3.12
N ARG A 129 -17.34 -3.75 -1.99
CA ARG A 129 -18.28 -2.61 -2.00
C ARG A 129 -17.49 -1.30 -2.11
N PRO A 130 -17.99 -0.30 -2.88
CA PRO A 130 -17.37 1.02 -2.94
C PRO A 130 -17.15 1.66 -1.57
N ARG A 131 -18.11 1.52 -0.66
CA ARG A 131 -18.01 2.02 0.72
C ARG A 131 -16.81 1.43 1.48
N ASP A 132 -16.55 0.14 1.32
CA ASP A 132 -15.44 -0.52 2.02
C ASP A 132 -14.10 -0.03 1.45
N MET A 133 -14.03 0.19 0.13
CA MET A 133 -12.85 0.79 -0.50
C MET A 133 -12.62 2.23 -0.03
N ASP A 134 -13.68 3.05 0.04
CA ASP A 134 -13.60 4.42 0.51
C ASP A 134 -13.05 4.49 1.95
N LEU A 135 -13.47 3.56 2.81
CA LEU A 135 -12.96 3.45 4.17
C LEU A 135 -11.46 3.13 4.19
N VAL A 136 -11.00 2.17 3.37
CA VAL A 136 -9.57 1.82 3.29
C VAL A 136 -8.73 2.96 2.72
N ALA A 137 -9.22 3.64 1.68
CA ALA A 137 -8.57 4.79 1.06
C ALA A 137 -8.37 5.95 2.04
N ARG A 138 -9.28 6.12 2.99
CA ARG A 138 -9.25 7.19 4.00
C ARG A 138 -8.46 6.82 5.25
N ALA A 139 -8.65 5.61 5.75
CA ALA A 139 -8.19 5.21 7.07
C ALA A 139 -6.82 4.53 7.07
N VAL A 140 -6.54 3.70 6.05
CA VAL A 140 -5.41 2.77 6.08
C VAL A 140 -4.31 3.15 5.10
N LEU A 141 -4.67 3.41 3.84
CA LEU A 141 -3.72 3.72 2.77
C LEU A 141 -2.84 4.96 3.04
N PRO A 142 -3.36 6.08 3.61
CA PRO A 142 -2.55 7.27 3.82
C PRO A 142 -1.32 7.04 4.70
N LYS A 143 -1.42 6.15 5.70
CA LYS A 143 -0.28 5.77 6.55
C LYS A 143 0.87 5.20 5.73
N PHE A 144 0.57 4.22 4.88
CA PHE A 144 1.58 3.52 4.10
C PHE A 144 2.12 4.34 2.94
N TYR A 145 1.31 5.24 2.36
CA TYR A 145 1.77 6.18 1.35
C TYR A 145 2.70 7.24 1.95
N MET A 146 2.33 7.84 3.09
CA MET A 146 3.19 8.81 3.80
C MET A 146 4.55 8.22 4.17
N GLU A 147 4.59 6.98 4.68
CA GLU A 147 5.84 6.27 5.00
C GLU A 147 6.70 5.96 3.76
N GLY A 148 6.07 5.86 2.58
CA GLY A 148 6.69 5.57 1.29
C GLY A 148 7.07 6.79 0.45
N LEU A 149 6.73 8.01 0.89
CA LEU A 149 7.00 9.24 0.12
C LEU A 149 8.51 9.52 -0.02
N ASN A 150 8.90 9.96 -1.22
CA ASN A 150 10.24 10.44 -1.49
C ASN A 150 10.41 11.89 -1.03
N ALA A 151 11.18 12.09 0.06
CA ALA A 151 11.37 13.41 0.65
C ALA A 151 11.98 14.44 -0.32
N GLN A 152 12.83 14.00 -1.25
CA GLN A 152 13.48 14.90 -2.22
C GLN A 152 12.49 15.41 -3.27
N VAL A 153 11.68 14.51 -3.84
CA VAL A 153 10.64 14.86 -4.82
C VAL A 153 9.57 15.72 -4.15
N TYR A 154 9.16 15.35 -2.93
CA TYR A 154 8.17 16.11 -2.18
C TYR A 154 8.65 17.54 -1.86
N SER A 155 9.83 17.71 -1.29
CA SER A 155 10.31 19.04 -0.89
C SER A 155 10.67 19.95 -2.06
N ARG A 156 11.28 19.40 -3.12
CA ARG A 156 11.87 20.21 -4.21
C ARG A 156 10.97 20.37 -5.42
N LEU A 157 10.06 19.44 -5.66
CA LEU A 157 9.20 19.46 -6.85
C LEU A 157 7.72 19.62 -6.49
N TRP A 158 7.25 18.94 -5.43
CA TRP A 158 5.83 18.96 -5.07
C TRP A 158 5.38 20.25 -4.38
N LEU A 159 6.13 20.73 -3.39
CA LEU A 159 5.79 21.96 -2.65
C LEU A 159 5.77 23.23 -3.50
N PRO A 160 6.78 23.51 -4.35
CA PRO A 160 6.81 24.75 -5.14
C PRO A 160 5.88 24.75 -6.36
N ALA A 161 5.37 23.59 -6.79
CA ALA A 161 4.51 23.49 -7.96
C ALA A 161 3.16 24.19 -7.74
N ARG A 162 2.77 25.05 -8.71
CA ARG A 162 1.48 25.75 -8.70
C ARG A 162 0.32 24.86 -9.07
N LYS A 163 0.51 23.99 -10.06
CA LYS A 163 -0.50 23.02 -10.51
C LYS A 163 0.09 21.62 -10.53
N LYS A 164 -0.60 20.69 -9.88
CA LYS A 164 -0.13 19.34 -9.55
C LYS A 164 -1.05 18.32 -10.18
N VAL A 165 -0.59 17.74 -11.28
CA VAL A 165 -1.30 16.66 -11.98
C VAL A 165 -0.57 15.36 -11.70
N VAL A 166 -1.29 14.34 -11.25
CA VAL A 166 -0.71 13.03 -10.92
C VAL A 166 -1.27 11.96 -11.83
N VAL A 167 -0.40 11.20 -12.47
CA VAL A 167 -0.77 10.04 -13.27
C VAL A 167 -0.32 8.77 -12.55
N THR A 168 -1.23 7.83 -12.38
CA THR A 168 -0.96 6.55 -11.70
C THR A 168 -1.15 5.36 -12.63
N SER A 169 -0.40 4.29 -12.35
CA SER A 169 -0.63 2.97 -12.96
C SER A 169 -1.68 2.17 -12.17
N ALA A 170 -1.79 2.42 -10.87
CA ALA A 170 -2.81 1.81 -10.02
C ALA A 170 -4.23 2.33 -10.32
N PRO A 171 -5.28 1.58 -9.95
CA PRO A 171 -6.66 2.06 -10.01
C PRO A 171 -6.82 3.39 -9.26
N ARG A 172 -7.51 4.35 -9.89
CA ARG A 172 -7.72 5.72 -9.38
C ARG A 172 -8.26 5.72 -7.95
N VAL A 173 -9.22 4.85 -7.66
CA VAL A 173 -9.87 4.72 -6.35
C VAL A 173 -8.91 4.40 -5.19
N MET A 174 -7.72 3.86 -5.45
CA MET A 174 -6.72 3.58 -4.41
C MET A 174 -5.95 4.82 -3.98
N VAL A 175 -5.72 5.76 -4.89
CA VAL A 175 -4.76 6.85 -4.68
C VAL A 175 -5.42 8.22 -4.62
N GLU A 176 -6.57 8.38 -5.25
CA GLU A 176 -7.23 9.68 -5.44
C GLU A 176 -7.47 10.41 -4.12
N TRP A 177 -8.02 9.72 -3.12
CA TRP A 177 -8.35 10.37 -1.85
C TRP A 177 -7.10 10.86 -1.13
N PHE A 178 -6.04 10.06 -1.09
CA PHE A 178 -4.76 10.45 -0.52
C PHE A 178 -4.15 11.65 -1.26
N LEU A 179 -4.14 11.62 -2.59
CA LEU A 179 -3.55 12.69 -3.40
C LEU A 179 -4.29 14.02 -3.26
N LYS A 180 -5.62 13.99 -3.29
CA LYS A 180 -6.44 15.20 -3.13
C LYS A 180 -6.41 15.71 -1.69
N GLU A 181 -6.65 14.84 -0.71
CA GLU A 181 -6.80 15.26 0.68
C GLU A 181 -5.45 15.53 1.36
N TYR A 182 -4.48 14.62 1.25
CA TYR A 182 -3.19 14.78 1.95
C TYR A 182 -2.18 15.59 1.13
N MET A 183 -2.18 15.47 -0.19
CA MET A 183 -1.15 16.10 -1.01
C MET A 183 -1.61 17.37 -1.74
N ALA A 184 -2.91 17.69 -1.71
CA ALA A 184 -3.51 18.81 -2.43
C ALA A 184 -3.20 18.76 -3.94
N ALA A 185 -3.35 17.57 -4.54
CA ALA A 185 -3.28 17.40 -5.98
C ALA A 185 -4.54 17.94 -6.67
N ASP A 186 -4.37 18.66 -7.79
CA ASP A 186 -5.48 19.26 -8.53
C ASP A 186 -6.22 18.21 -9.37
N VAL A 187 -5.47 17.40 -10.10
CA VAL A 187 -6.01 16.36 -10.99
C VAL A 187 -5.27 15.05 -10.79
N VAL A 188 -6.03 13.94 -10.75
CA VAL A 188 -5.50 12.58 -10.61
C VAL A 188 -6.00 11.73 -11.75
N GLY A 189 -5.11 11.39 -12.68
CA GLY A 189 -5.36 10.47 -13.78
C GLY A 189 -5.01 9.03 -13.40
N GLY A 190 -5.97 8.11 -13.54
CA GLY A 190 -5.78 6.70 -13.24
C GLY A 190 -6.87 5.84 -13.88
N GLY A 191 -6.64 4.53 -13.95
CA GLY A 191 -7.66 3.62 -14.49
C GLY A 191 -8.87 3.53 -13.57
N GLU A 192 -10.07 3.63 -14.13
CA GLU A 192 -11.32 3.53 -13.37
C GLU A 192 -11.80 2.07 -13.30
N LEU A 193 -12.42 1.69 -12.19
CA LEU A 193 -12.96 0.35 -12.01
C LEU A 193 -14.45 0.32 -12.34
N GLN A 194 -14.87 -0.70 -13.07
CA GLN A 194 -16.28 -0.90 -13.37
C GLN A 194 -17.04 -1.29 -12.09
N VAL A 195 -18.15 -0.58 -11.86
CA VAL A 195 -19.09 -0.85 -10.77
C VAL A 195 -20.37 -1.43 -11.34
N VAL A 196 -20.84 -2.54 -10.77
CA VAL A 196 -22.12 -3.15 -11.13
C VAL A 196 -23.06 -3.08 -9.94
N ARG A 197 -24.32 -2.76 -10.22
CA ARG A 197 -25.41 -2.79 -9.24
C ARG A 197 -26.04 -4.17 -9.25
N VAL A 198 -26.01 -4.86 -8.10
CA VAL A 198 -26.66 -6.15 -7.88
C VAL A 198 -27.69 -5.99 -6.77
N GLY A 199 -28.98 -6.03 -7.13
CA GLY A 199 -30.08 -5.74 -6.23
C GLY A 199 -30.00 -4.31 -5.69
N ARG A 200 -29.93 -4.15 -4.36
CA ARG A 200 -29.80 -2.84 -3.68
C ARG A 200 -28.35 -2.42 -3.43
N GLY A 201 -27.36 -3.25 -3.76
CA GLY A 201 -25.94 -3.00 -3.51
C GLY A 201 -25.16 -2.66 -4.78
N CYS A 202 -24.12 -1.85 -4.64
CA CYS A 202 -23.11 -1.64 -5.68
C CYS A 202 -21.84 -2.40 -5.31
N TYR A 203 -21.22 -3.04 -6.31
CA TYR A 203 -20.01 -3.84 -6.14
C TYR A 203 -19.05 -3.57 -7.29
N PHE A 204 -17.75 -3.56 -7.02
CA PHE A 204 -16.75 -3.55 -8.08
C PHE A 204 -16.69 -4.91 -8.77
N THR A 205 -16.57 -4.92 -10.09
CA THR A 205 -16.30 -6.14 -10.87
C THR A 205 -14.82 -6.50 -10.86
N GLY A 206 -13.96 -5.52 -10.52
CA GLY A 206 -12.51 -5.66 -10.61
C GLY A 206 -11.96 -5.55 -12.04
N LEU A 207 -12.81 -5.25 -13.02
CA LEU A 207 -12.39 -4.91 -14.37
C LEU A 207 -12.05 -3.42 -14.44
N LEU A 208 -10.90 -3.12 -15.01
CA LEU A 208 -10.51 -1.75 -15.34
C LEU A 208 -11.23 -1.31 -16.61
N CYS A 209 -12.00 -0.24 -16.51
CA CYS A 209 -12.58 0.46 -17.65
C CYS A 209 -11.44 1.10 -18.47
N GLY A 210 -11.49 0.92 -19.78
CA GLY A 210 -10.60 1.60 -20.74
C GLY A 210 -9.21 1.00 -20.86
N THR A 211 -9.08 -0.06 -21.68
CA THR A 211 -7.85 -0.47 -22.42
C THR A 211 -8.11 -1.77 -23.22
N GLY A 212 -9.30 -1.89 -23.82
CA GLY A 212 -9.62 -2.98 -24.74
C GLY A 212 -10.04 -2.37 -26.06
N GLY A 213 -9.08 -2.21 -26.99
CA GLY A 213 -9.29 -1.84 -28.39
C GLY A 213 -10.17 -0.61 -28.67
N SER A 214 -9.56 0.50 -29.07
CA SER A 214 -10.23 1.60 -29.79
C SER A 214 -11.07 2.62 -28.98
N ALA A 215 -10.57 3.09 -27.84
CA ALA A 215 -10.97 4.39 -27.29
C ALA A 215 -9.72 5.10 -26.72
N PRO A 216 -9.49 6.39 -26.99
CA PRO A 216 -8.36 7.14 -26.45
C PRO A 216 -8.43 7.08 -24.92
N GLY A 217 -7.30 6.76 -24.29
CA GLY A 217 -7.27 6.25 -22.93
C GLY A 217 -7.75 7.29 -21.92
N LEU A 218 -8.48 6.86 -20.89
CA LEU A 218 -8.89 7.67 -19.72
C LEU A 218 -7.75 8.52 -19.11
N LYS A 219 -6.50 8.17 -19.37
CA LYS A 219 -5.31 8.95 -18.98
C LYS A 219 -5.11 10.20 -19.84
N ASP A 220 -5.37 10.10 -21.14
CA ASP A 220 -5.39 11.22 -22.06
C ASP A 220 -6.56 12.14 -21.73
N GLU A 221 -7.71 11.61 -21.34
CA GLU A 221 -8.87 12.41 -20.91
C GLU A 221 -8.58 13.22 -19.64
N ALA A 222 -7.94 12.62 -18.62
CA ALA A 222 -7.53 13.36 -17.42
C ALA A 222 -6.46 14.42 -17.69
N LEU A 223 -5.56 14.18 -18.66
CA LEU A 223 -4.59 15.17 -19.12
C LEU A 223 -5.29 16.28 -19.93
N THR A 224 -6.28 15.94 -20.76
CA THR A 224 -7.05 16.90 -21.55
C THR A 224 -7.98 17.74 -20.67
N GLU A 225 -8.56 17.16 -19.61
CA GLU A 225 -9.34 17.87 -18.59
C GLU A 225 -8.43 18.80 -17.77
N ALA A 226 -7.22 18.35 -17.42
CA ALA A 226 -6.27 19.16 -16.67
C ALA A 226 -5.74 20.35 -17.48
N PHE A 227 -5.45 20.16 -18.77
CA PHE A 227 -4.76 21.18 -19.59
C PHE A 227 -5.69 21.92 -20.57
N GLY A 228 -6.96 21.50 -20.68
CA GLY A 228 -7.94 22.09 -21.59
C GLY A 228 -7.75 21.66 -23.05
N THR A 229 -8.69 22.06 -23.92
CA THR A 229 -8.59 21.93 -25.39
C THR A 229 -7.62 22.93 -26.02
N ASP A 230 -7.17 23.92 -25.25
CA ASP A 230 -6.05 24.76 -25.63
C ASP A 230 -4.79 23.95 -25.35
N ASN A 231 -3.89 23.82 -26.34
CA ASN A 231 -2.65 23.04 -26.30
C ASN A 231 -1.62 23.54 -25.24
N ALA A 232 -2.03 23.74 -24.00
CA ALA A 232 -1.20 24.10 -22.86
C ALA A 232 -0.43 22.86 -22.40
N MET A 233 0.67 22.58 -23.09
CA MET A 233 1.63 21.53 -22.75
C MET A 233 2.14 21.74 -21.31
N ALA A 234 2.19 20.66 -20.51
CA ALA A 234 2.73 20.73 -19.16
C ALA A 234 4.20 21.19 -19.21
N ASP A 235 4.63 22.01 -18.26
CA ASP A 235 5.98 22.56 -18.30
C ASP A 235 7.02 21.50 -17.94
N VAL A 236 6.68 20.60 -17.01
CA VAL A 236 7.60 19.57 -16.51
C VAL A 236 6.85 18.27 -16.25
N ALA A 237 7.33 17.17 -16.83
CA ALA A 237 6.97 15.80 -16.43
C ALA A 237 8.09 15.18 -15.62
N VAL A 238 7.73 14.57 -14.49
CA VAL A 238 8.67 13.78 -13.69
C VAL A 238 8.27 12.31 -13.80
N ALA A 239 9.14 11.54 -14.43
CA ALA A 239 8.96 10.14 -14.74
C ALA A 239 9.98 9.25 -14.02
N GLY A 240 9.57 8.01 -13.73
CA GLY A 240 10.41 6.98 -13.16
C GLY A 240 11.04 6.18 -14.30
N SER A 241 12.28 5.74 -14.15
CA SER A 241 13.00 5.05 -15.25
C SER A 241 12.38 3.70 -15.68
N SER A 242 11.34 3.23 -14.99
CA SER A 242 10.79 1.87 -15.06
C SER A 242 9.31 1.80 -15.43
N SER A 243 8.68 2.94 -15.73
CA SER A 243 7.25 3.01 -16.05
C SER A 243 7.06 3.17 -17.56
N GLN A 244 6.51 2.15 -18.22
CA GLN A 244 6.16 2.22 -19.65
C GLN A 244 5.07 3.26 -19.93
N LEU A 245 4.28 3.59 -18.91
CA LEU A 245 3.24 4.61 -18.92
C LEU A 245 3.80 6.04 -19.05
N ASP A 246 5.06 6.24 -18.65
CA ASP A 246 5.68 7.55 -18.68
C ASP A 246 5.94 8.00 -20.13
N HIS A 247 6.11 7.05 -21.06
CA HIS A 247 6.36 7.35 -22.48
C HIS A 247 5.20 8.07 -23.18
N HIS A 248 3.95 7.84 -22.76
CA HIS A 248 2.79 8.53 -23.31
C HIS A 248 2.60 9.93 -22.71
N CYS A 249 3.04 10.16 -21.46
CA CYS A 249 3.01 11.50 -20.87
C CYS A 249 4.07 12.44 -21.49
N PHE A 250 5.13 11.89 -22.08
CA PHE A 250 6.20 12.67 -22.70
C PHE A 250 5.75 13.48 -23.92
N SER A 251 4.70 13.08 -24.63
CA SER A 251 4.19 13.85 -25.77
C SER A 251 3.49 15.14 -25.35
N TYR A 252 3.02 15.23 -24.10
CA TYR A 252 2.25 16.36 -23.58
C TYR A 252 3.06 17.29 -22.65
N CYS A 253 4.38 17.10 -22.55
CA CYS A 253 5.24 17.83 -21.61
C CYS A 253 6.49 18.45 -22.27
N LYS A 254 6.79 19.72 -21.98
CA LYS A 254 7.92 20.46 -22.56
C LYS A 254 9.28 19.93 -22.09
N GLU A 255 9.40 19.62 -20.80
CA GLU A 255 10.61 19.04 -20.21
C GLU A 255 10.28 17.74 -19.47
N VAL A 256 11.16 16.75 -19.59
CA VAL A 256 11.00 15.44 -18.93
C VAL A 256 12.20 15.18 -18.03
N TYR A 257 11.94 14.99 -16.74
CA TYR A 257 12.95 14.61 -15.76
C TYR A 257 12.76 13.16 -15.34
N VAL A 258 13.81 12.38 -15.51
CA VAL A 258 13.83 10.98 -15.05
C VAL A 258 14.54 10.91 -13.71
N VAL A 259 13.81 10.50 -12.67
CA VAL A 259 14.40 10.31 -11.34
C VAL A 259 15.13 8.97 -11.34
N ASN A 260 16.47 8.99 -11.37
CA ASN A 260 17.27 7.77 -11.30
C ASN A 260 17.44 7.27 -9.85
N ARG A 261 17.09 6.00 -9.61
CA ARG A 261 17.07 5.35 -8.29
C ARG A 261 18.46 5.16 -7.67
N ASP A 262 19.50 5.03 -8.48
CA ASP A 262 20.80 4.54 -8.04
C ASP A 262 21.54 5.51 -7.09
N SER A 263 21.12 6.77 -7.04
CA SER A 263 21.66 7.78 -6.11
C SER A 263 20.98 7.83 -4.73
N SER A 264 19.89 7.07 -4.52
CA SER A 264 18.99 7.19 -3.35
C SER A 264 19.15 6.07 -2.31
N HIS A 265 20.35 5.51 -2.14
CA HIS A 265 20.66 4.57 -1.05
C HIS A 265 20.76 5.21 0.35
N SER A 266 20.50 6.52 0.45
CA SER A 266 20.48 7.22 1.74
C SER A 266 19.23 6.87 2.54
N LYS A 267 19.43 6.30 3.73
CA LYS A 267 18.40 6.05 4.76
C LYS A 267 17.62 7.32 5.16
N ASN A 268 18.09 8.52 4.78
CA ASN A 268 17.51 9.82 5.09
C ASN A 268 16.47 10.33 4.08
N ALA A 269 16.08 9.51 3.09
CA ALA A 269 15.21 9.98 2.02
C ALA A 269 13.72 9.61 2.20
N ARG A 270 13.34 9.08 3.37
CA ARG A 270 11.95 9.02 3.85
C ARG A 270 11.54 10.37 4.41
N LEU A 271 10.31 10.78 4.16
CA LEU A 271 9.77 11.99 4.78
C LEU A 271 9.63 11.73 6.28
N PRO A 272 10.25 12.53 7.16
CA PRO A 272 10.04 12.36 8.60
C PRO A 272 8.67 12.91 8.99
N ARG A 273 8.09 12.38 10.07
CA ARG A 273 6.68 12.59 10.45
C ARG A 273 6.33 14.04 10.74
N ASP A 274 7.29 14.82 11.22
CA ASP A 274 7.21 16.26 11.45
C ASP A 274 7.02 17.07 10.16
N ARG A 275 7.42 16.52 9.00
CA ARG A 275 7.32 17.17 7.69
C ARG A 275 6.17 16.63 6.84
N TYR A 276 5.26 15.86 7.43
CA TYR A 276 4.07 15.40 6.71
C TYR A 276 3.15 16.59 6.38
N PRO A 277 2.54 16.64 5.19
CA PRO A 277 1.64 17.74 4.80
C PRO A 277 0.44 17.90 5.74
N LYS A 278 -0.08 16.79 6.27
CA LYS A 278 -1.16 16.77 7.26
C LYS A 278 -0.84 15.76 8.36
N PRO A 279 -1.30 16.02 9.61
CA PRO A 279 -1.17 15.05 10.69
C PRO A 279 -1.92 13.78 10.31
N LEU A 280 -1.24 12.64 10.46
CA LEU A 280 -1.81 11.36 10.11
C LEU A 280 -2.85 10.95 11.15
N ILE A 281 -4.14 11.11 10.81
CA ILE A 281 -5.25 10.56 11.59
C ILE A 281 -5.45 9.13 11.10
N PHE A 282 -4.81 8.19 11.80
CA PHE A 282 -4.85 6.76 11.46
C PHE A 282 -5.90 6.05 12.30
N HIS A 283 -6.71 5.20 11.66
CA HIS A 283 -7.46 4.17 12.36
C HIS A 283 -6.69 2.86 12.24
N ASP A 284 -6.55 2.12 13.35
CA ASP A 284 -5.93 0.78 13.34
C ASP A 284 -6.67 -0.13 12.33
N GLY A 285 -6.04 -0.32 11.17
CA GLY A 285 -6.37 -1.39 10.23
C GLY A 285 -6.07 -2.76 10.85
N ARG A 286 -6.63 -3.82 10.27
CA ARG A 286 -6.37 -5.21 10.64
C ARG A 286 -4.88 -5.57 10.54
N LEU A 287 -4.15 -4.95 9.62
CA LEU A 287 -2.73 -5.17 9.34
C LEU A 287 -1.90 -4.00 9.86
N ALA A 288 -0.96 -4.31 10.75
CA ALA A 288 -0.02 -3.34 11.30
C ALA A 288 1.16 -3.01 10.36
N PHE A 289 1.38 -3.83 9.33
CA PHE A 289 2.52 -3.75 8.41
C PHE A 289 2.06 -3.75 6.95
N LEU A 290 2.91 -3.25 6.05
CA LEU A 290 2.65 -3.30 4.60
C LEU A 290 2.90 -4.74 4.09
N PRO A 291 1.88 -5.45 3.59
CA PRO A 291 2.01 -6.88 3.28
C PRO A 291 2.74 -7.12 1.95
N THR A 292 4.07 -7.06 1.99
CA THR A 292 4.92 -7.53 0.88
C THR A 292 4.66 -9.03 0.61
N PRO A 293 4.95 -9.57 -0.59
CA PRO A 293 4.68 -10.98 -0.88
C PRO A 293 5.25 -11.95 0.15
N SER A 294 6.49 -11.71 0.61
CA SER A 294 7.14 -12.53 1.63
C SER A 294 6.54 -12.32 3.02
N ALA A 295 6.24 -11.09 3.42
CA ALA A 295 5.63 -10.80 4.71
C ALA A 295 4.18 -11.31 4.79
N GLY A 296 3.43 -11.20 3.68
CA GLY A 296 2.09 -11.78 3.52
C GLY A 296 2.12 -13.30 3.62
N LEU A 297 3.07 -13.96 2.95
CA LEU A 297 3.26 -15.40 3.07
C LEU A 297 3.57 -15.83 4.51
N ALA A 298 4.49 -15.14 5.18
CA ALA A 298 4.80 -15.40 6.58
C ALA A 298 3.56 -15.20 7.48
N PHE A 299 2.79 -14.15 7.24
CA PHE A 299 1.54 -13.88 7.96
C PHE A 299 0.53 -15.00 7.80
N PHE A 300 0.22 -15.44 6.57
CA PHE A 300 -0.76 -16.51 6.33
C PHE A 300 -0.30 -17.88 6.83
N LEU A 301 0.99 -18.20 6.72
CA LEU A 301 1.56 -19.44 7.27
C LEU A 301 1.50 -19.45 8.80
N PHE A 302 1.74 -18.30 9.43
CA PHE A 302 1.69 -18.17 10.88
C PHE A 302 0.26 -18.03 11.42
N LEU A 303 -0.70 -17.56 10.62
CA LEU A 303 -2.09 -17.31 11.04
C LEU A 303 -2.73 -18.48 11.81
N PRO A 304 -2.72 -19.75 11.34
CA PRO A 304 -3.31 -20.85 12.11
C PRO A 304 -2.61 -21.08 13.46
N LEU A 305 -1.28 -21.01 13.50
CA LEU A 305 -0.51 -21.11 14.74
C LEU A 305 -0.81 -19.92 15.67
N GLY A 306 -0.96 -18.72 15.12
CA GLY A 306 -1.34 -17.51 15.83
C GLY A 306 -2.72 -17.61 16.46
N VAL A 307 -3.70 -18.21 15.76
CA VAL A 307 -5.04 -18.48 16.31
C VAL A 307 -4.98 -19.50 17.43
N THR A 308 -4.22 -20.59 17.27
CA THR A 308 -4.04 -21.57 18.37
C THR A 308 -3.38 -20.92 19.58
N LEU A 309 -2.32 -20.14 19.38
CA LEU A 309 -1.64 -19.41 20.45
C LEU A 309 -2.52 -18.35 21.10
N SER A 310 -3.41 -17.68 20.35
CA SER A 310 -4.33 -16.69 20.92
C SER A 310 -5.36 -17.36 21.83
N VAL A 311 -5.93 -18.50 21.42
CA VAL A 311 -6.85 -19.29 22.26
C VAL A 311 -6.16 -19.72 23.55
N ILE A 312 -4.94 -20.28 23.46
CA ILE A 312 -4.18 -20.67 24.66
C ILE A 312 -3.96 -19.47 25.60
N ARG A 313 -3.52 -18.32 25.07
CA ARG A 313 -3.26 -17.11 25.86
C ARG A 313 -4.52 -16.54 26.51
N ILE A 314 -5.64 -16.53 25.79
CA ILE A 314 -6.94 -16.10 26.33
C ILE A 314 -7.39 -17.06 27.44
N SER A 315 -7.29 -18.38 27.21
CA SER A 315 -7.62 -19.39 28.22
C SER A 315 -6.77 -19.25 29.48
N ILE A 316 -5.48 -18.94 29.36
CA ILE A 316 -4.61 -18.65 30.51
C ILE A 316 -5.16 -17.46 31.31
N GLY A 317 -5.52 -16.37 30.64
CA GLY A 317 -6.06 -15.18 31.31
C GLY A 317 -7.41 -15.40 32.00
N ILE A 318 -8.21 -16.38 31.55
CA ILE A 318 -9.53 -16.69 32.11
C ILE A 318 -9.44 -17.74 33.23
N VAL A 319 -8.67 -18.81 33.03
CA VAL A 319 -8.69 -19.99 33.91
C VAL A 319 -7.63 -19.89 35.01
N VAL A 320 -6.47 -19.28 34.73
CA VAL A 320 -5.33 -19.30 35.66
C VAL A 320 -5.43 -18.14 36.65
N PRO A 321 -5.19 -18.37 37.96
CA PRO A 321 -5.15 -17.31 38.95
C PRO A 321 -4.13 -16.21 38.58
N TYR A 322 -4.48 -14.96 38.88
CA TYR A 322 -3.70 -13.77 38.52
C TYR A 322 -2.20 -13.86 38.82
N LYS A 323 -1.82 -14.44 39.98
CA LYS A 323 -0.42 -14.59 40.41
C LYS A 323 0.42 -15.46 39.47
N ILE A 324 -0.19 -16.46 38.83
CA ILE A 324 0.50 -17.44 37.96
C ILE A 324 0.29 -17.08 36.48
N SER A 325 -0.79 -16.35 36.15
CA SER A 325 -1.14 -15.99 34.77
C SER A 325 -0.01 -15.25 34.03
N PHE A 326 0.79 -14.42 34.71
CA PHE A 326 1.91 -13.72 34.08
C PHE A 326 3.05 -14.68 33.69
N SER A 327 3.41 -15.59 34.58
CA SER A 327 4.43 -16.61 34.32
C SER A 327 3.98 -17.59 33.25
N ALA A 328 2.72 -18.03 33.29
CA ALA A 328 2.11 -18.85 32.26
C ALA A 328 2.08 -18.13 30.91
N GLY A 329 1.65 -16.86 30.88
CA GLY A 329 1.69 -16.03 29.67
C GLY A 329 3.09 -15.89 29.09
N ALA A 330 4.11 -15.73 29.95
CA ALA A 330 5.51 -15.65 29.54
C ALA A 330 6.01 -16.94 28.87
N LEU A 331 5.61 -18.11 29.37
CA LEU A 331 5.92 -19.40 28.75
C LEU A 331 5.38 -19.51 27.32
N PHE A 332 4.19 -18.95 27.08
CA PHE A 332 3.59 -18.87 25.74
C PHE A 332 4.01 -17.61 24.97
N GLY A 333 5.12 -16.98 25.34
CA GLY A 333 5.77 -15.91 24.58
C GLY A 333 5.20 -14.51 24.77
N VAL A 334 4.39 -14.27 25.80
CA VAL A 334 3.95 -12.90 26.16
C VAL A 334 5.05 -12.22 26.96
N ARG A 335 5.58 -11.09 26.46
CA ARG A 335 6.62 -10.33 27.15
C ARG A 335 6.01 -9.10 27.80
N PHE A 336 6.05 -9.06 29.12
CA PHE A 336 5.65 -7.89 29.90
C PHE A 336 6.86 -7.02 30.16
N ARG A 337 6.79 -5.75 29.73
CA ARG A 337 7.80 -4.75 30.04
C ARG A 337 7.11 -3.57 30.70
N THR A 338 7.46 -3.30 31.95
CA THR A 338 7.00 -2.13 32.68
C THR A 338 8.16 -1.14 32.79
N SER A 339 7.85 0.15 32.63
CA SER A 339 8.81 1.24 32.78
C SER A 339 8.14 2.40 33.51
N GLY A 340 8.84 3.04 34.44
CA GLY A 340 8.32 4.11 35.29
C GLY A 340 8.53 3.84 36.79
N LEU A 341 8.32 4.86 37.62
CA LEU A 341 8.38 4.72 39.07
C LEU A 341 7.30 3.74 39.55
N ARG A 342 7.69 2.76 40.38
CA ARG A 342 6.73 1.95 41.14
C ARG A 342 5.81 2.88 41.93
N ALA A 343 4.54 2.51 42.01
CA ALA A 343 3.58 3.26 42.82
C ALA A 343 4.12 3.40 44.26
N PRO A 344 4.07 4.61 44.87
CA PRO A 344 4.65 4.85 46.19
C PRO A 344 4.01 3.95 47.25
N GLU A 345 4.80 3.57 48.25
CA GLU A 345 4.45 2.62 49.30
C GLU A 345 3.15 2.96 50.06
N PRO A 346 2.47 1.95 50.63
CA PRO A 346 1.28 2.17 51.46
C PRO A 346 1.63 3.07 52.66
N GLY A 347 1.10 4.30 52.68
CA GLY A 347 1.33 5.28 53.76
C GLY A 347 1.25 6.74 53.32
N VAL A 348 1.48 7.03 52.04
CA VAL A 348 1.31 8.38 51.49
C VAL A 348 -0.18 8.61 51.18
N LYS A 349 -0.81 9.59 51.83
CA LYS A 349 -2.19 10.03 51.53
C LYS A 349 -2.29 10.41 50.05
N ARG A 350 -2.86 9.53 49.23
CA ARG A 350 -3.07 9.77 47.79
C ARG A 350 -4.30 10.67 47.62
N ARG A 351 -4.12 11.88 47.10
CA ARG A 351 -5.21 12.69 46.53
C ARG A 351 -5.37 12.28 45.05
N GLY A 352 -6.44 11.55 44.73
CA GLY A 352 -6.86 11.26 43.35
C GLY A 352 -7.05 9.77 43.04
N VAL A 353 -8.03 9.48 42.18
CA VAL A 353 -8.32 8.14 41.63
C VAL A 353 -7.90 8.14 40.16
N LEU A 354 -7.15 7.12 39.75
CA LEU A 354 -6.80 6.90 38.33
C LEU A 354 -7.93 6.14 37.67
N TYR A 355 -8.54 6.71 36.64
CA TYR A 355 -9.51 6.03 35.78
C TYR A 355 -8.89 5.74 34.42
N VAL A 356 -9.27 4.61 33.82
CA VAL A 356 -8.88 4.26 32.45
C VAL A 356 -10.12 4.27 31.59
N CYS A 357 -10.18 5.22 30.66
CA CYS A 357 -11.26 5.33 29.69
C CYS A 357 -10.87 4.59 28.41
N THR A 358 -11.61 3.55 28.03
CA THR A 358 -11.39 2.83 26.77
C THR A 358 -12.68 2.70 25.97
N HIS A 359 -12.54 2.55 24.65
CA HIS A 359 -13.66 2.61 23.71
C HIS A 359 -13.87 1.33 22.89
N ARG A 360 -13.05 0.28 23.11
CA ARG A 360 -13.09 -0.92 22.27
C ARG A 360 -12.60 -2.20 22.93
N THR A 361 -11.66 -2.12 23.88
CA THR A 361 -11.18 -3.31 24.59
C THR A 361 -10.90 -3.00 26.06
N LEU A 362 -11.03 -4.02 26.92
CA LEU A 362 -10.60 -3.97 28.32
C LEU A 362 -9.11 -4.31 28.50
N VAL A 363 -8.34 -4.38 27.40
CA VAL A 363 -6.92 -4.74 27.49
C VAL A 363 -6.15 -3.66 28.24
N ASP A 364 -6.38 -2.39 27.97
CA ASP A 364 -5.65 -1.29 28.63
C ASP A 364 -5.82 -1.27 30.16
N PRO A 365 -7.04 -1.35 30.74
CA PRO A 365 -7.19 -1.40 32.20
C PRO A 365 -6.59 -2.67 32.81
N ILE A 366 -6.64 -3.81 32.12
CA ILE A 366 -5.99 -5.05 32.56
C ILE A 366 -4.46 -4.86 32.60
N MET A 367 -3.87 -4.29 31.55
CA MET A 367 -2.42 -4.06 31.46
C MET A 367 -1.94 -3.01 32.48
N LEU A 368 -2.74 -1.97 32.74
CA LEU A 368 -2.42 -0.97 33.77
C LEU A 368 -2.55 -1.54 35.18
N THR A 369 -3.56 -2.37 35.44
CA THR A 369 -3.69 -3.10 36.71
C THR A 369 -2.48 -4.01 36.94
N ALA A 370 -2.04 -4.72 35.87
CA ALA A 370 -0.82 -5.51 35.88
C ALA A 370 0.46 -4.70 36.15
N ALA A 371 0.62 -3.56 35.48
CA ALA A 371 1.81 -2.74 35.66
C ALA A 371 1.89 -2.08 37.05
N LEU A 372 0.74 -1.64 37.57
CA LEU A 372 0.65 -0.91 38.84
C LEU A 372 0.46 -1.81 40.06
N GLN A 373 0.16 -3.11 39.85
CA GLN A 373 -0.16 -4.09 40.90
C GLN A 373 -1.26 -3.59 41.86
N LYS A 374 -2.23 -2.84 41.32
CA LYS A 374 -3.37 -2.30 42.07
C LYS A 374 -4.61 -2.30 41.16
N PRO A 375 -5.83 -2.46 41.70
CA PRO A 375 -7.04 -2.34 40.91
C PRO A 375 -7.16 -0.93 40.33
N VAL A 376 -7.51 -0.83 39.05
CA VAL A 376 -7.75 0.44 38.37
C VAL A 376 -9.19 0.46 37.84
N PRO A 377 -10.05 1.40 38.27
CA PRO A 377 -11.40 1.50 37.73
C PRO A 377 -11.37 1.84 36.24
N ALA A 378 -12.08 1.03 35.45
CA ALA A 378 -12.24 1.21 34.02
C ALA A 378 -13.60 1.87 33.74
N VAL A 379 -13.61 2.86 32.85
CA VAL A 379 -14.83 3.47 32.33
C VAL A 379 -14.92 3.11 30.86
N THR A 380 -15.92 2.31 30.51
CA THR A 380 -16.19 1.88 29.13
C THR A 380 -17.54 2.39 28.68
N TYR A 381 -17.58 3.08 27.54
CA TYR A 381 -18.82 3.64 26.99
C TYR A 381 -19.31 2.92 25.72
N SER A 382 -18.55 1.94 25.21
CA SER A 382 -18.90 1.12 24.04
C SER A 382 -18.04 -0.14 24.03
N LEU A 383 -18.50 -1.20 24.70
CA LEU A 383 -17.85 -2.54 24.65
C LEU A 383 -18.45 -3.41 23.56
#